data_AF-A0A2M7TB69-F1
#
_entry.id   AF-A0A2M7TB69-F1
#
_cell.length_a   1.000
_cell.length_b   1.000
_cell.length_c   1.000
_cell.angle_alpha   90.00
_cell.angle_beta   90.00
_cell.angle_gamma   90.00
#
_symmetry.space_group_name_H-M   'P 1'
#
loop_
_entity.id
_entity.type
_entity.pdbx_description
1 polymer ?
#
loop_
_entity_poly.entity_id
_entity_poly.type
_entity_poly.pdbx_seq_one_letter_code
_entity_poly.pdbx_strand_id
1 'polypeptide(L)'
;VQTPEGMRDRFNIEVRVQCEVKRIIRDKKSVELYSHATGKTYYESYDRLVLSPGAAPFRPDIPGLDHPHVFTIRNIPDTDAIKEFVDQVKPERVVVVGAGFIGLEMAENLKRRGVSVIVVELADRILTPLDFEMSALVHRHIMEKGVNIIRGKGVRELHHEDDWIVAELTDGTRLNADMVILGLGVRPEVGLARDAGLELGATGGIAVDEYLRTSDPDIYAVGDVIEVKDFVTGNPVLIPLAGPANKQGRIVANNICGREEKYTATQGTAIIKIFDLAVAVTGLNEVALKRYGITYAKSVTHSTSHATYYPGASGLSIKILFDPDSGKLLGAQVVGGANIDKTIDAFSIAMRAGMTVFDLEKLELSYAPPFSNAKTPVNIAGYVAANMLRGDVAMYYWDEVEAIDKDTSVLIDVRTPLEYKMTGTIGGAVNIPVDYLRQRLDEIPKDKDIYVFCEIGLRAYVACRILMQKGYKVKNLSGGYKTYGAAYKMLNNIV
;
A
#
# COMPACT_ATOMS: atom_id res chain seq x y z
N VAL A 1 24.66 -9.59 11.21
CA VAL A 1 23.64 -10.64 11.39
C VAL A 1 23.89 -11.29 12.75
N GLN A 2 22.84 -11.64 13.50
CA GLN A 2 23.00 -12.35 14.77
C GLN A 2 23.33 -13.83 14.49
N THR A 3 24.31 -14.40 15.20
CA THR A 3 24.74 -15.80 15.01
C THR A 3 24.10 -16.74 16.06
N PRO A 4 24.04 -18.06 15.82
CA PRO A 4 23.65 -19.04 16.84
C PRO A 4 24.44 -18.90 18.14
N GLU A 5 25.75 -18.69 18.07
CA GLU A 5 26.63 -18.50 19.23
C GLU A 5 26.25 -17.21 19.98
N GLY A 6 26.04 -16.11 19.25
CA GLY A 6 25.63 -14.84 19.87
C GLY A 6 24.26 -14.91 20.56
N MET A 7 23.33 -15.77 20.08
CA MET A 7 22.05 -16.03 20.76
C MET A 7 22.24 -16.86 22.03
N ARG A 8 23.11 -17.88 21.98
CA ARG A 8 23.45 -18.69 23.15
C ARG A 8 24.14 -17.85 24.22
N ASP A 9 25.18 -17.10 23.87
CA ASP A 9 25.97 -16.34 24.83
C ASP A 9 25.15 -15.25 25.53
N ARG A 10 24.22 -14.62 24.80
CA ARG A 10 23.39 -13.54 25.34
C ARG A 10 22.15 -14.02 26.08
N PHE A 11 21.45 -15.03 25.54
CA PHE A 11 20.11 -15.40 25.98
C PHE A 11 20.01 -16.86 26.46
N ASN A 12 21.09 -17.63 26.41
CA ASN A 12 21.10 -19.06 26.65
C ASN A 12 20.08 -19.82 25.79
N ILE A 13 19.89 -19.37 24.54
CA ILE A 13 19.00 -20.00 23.57
C ILE A 13 19.83 -20.91 22.67
N GLU A 14 19.47 -22.20 22.64
CA GLU A 14 20.04 -23.13 21.66
C GLU A 14 19.39 -22.90 20.28
N VAL A 15 20.16 -22.40 19.32
CA VAL A 15 19.71 -22.20 17.95
C VAL A 15 20.26 -23.33 17.07
N ARG A 16 19.37 -24.15 16.51
CA ARG A 16 19.71 -25.25 15.59
C ARG A 16 19.40 -24.84 14.14
N VAL A 17 20.39 -24.30 13.43
CA VAL A 17 20.27 -23.99 11.99
C VAL A 17 20.37 -25.26 11.14
N GLN A 18 19.94 -25.18 9.87
CA GLN A 18 19.89 -26.34 8.96
C GLN A 18 19.13 -27.55 9.55
N CYS A 19 18.19 -27.28 10.45
CA CYS A 19 17.30 -28.26 11.04
C CYS A 19 15.87 -27.88 10.66
N GLU A 20 15.18 -28.80 9.98
CA GLU A 20 13.82 -28.60 9.52
C GLU A 20 12.87 -29.45 10.37
N VAL A 21 11.84 -28.83 10.94
CA VAL A 21 10.73 -29.58 11.56
C VAL A 21 9.92 -30.21 10.43
N LYS A 22 9.81 -31.54 10.42
CA LYS A 22 9.05 -32.29 9.40
C LYS A 22 7.64 -32.61 9.84
N ARG A 23 7.41 -32.81 11.14
CA ARG A 23 6.12 -33.21 11.70
C ARG A 23 5.97 -32.83 13.16
N ILE A 24 4.75 -32.49 13.57
CA ILE A 24 4.37 -32.29 14.98
C ILE A 24 3.55 -33.51 15.43
N ILE A 25 3.92 -34.12 16.56
CA ILE A 25 3.27 -35.29 17.14
C ILE A 25 2.63 -34.86 18.47
N ARG A 26 1.40 -34.36 18.39
CA ARG A 26 0.71 -33.65 19.48
C ARG A 26 0.45 -34.53 20.71
N ASP A 27 0.02 -35.77 20.49
CA ASP A 27 -0.27 -36.75 21.54
C ASP A 27 0.97 -37.08 22.40
N LYS A 28 2.16 -36.98 21.82
CA LYS A 28 3.44 -37.22 22.51
C LYS A 28 4.16 -35.95 22.92
N LYS A 29 3.60 -34.77 22.62
CA LYS A 29 4.24 -33.46 22.75
C LYS A 29 5.69 -33.47 22.22
N SER A 30 5.86 -33.92 20.98
CA SER A 30 7.18 -33.96 20.34
C SER A 30 7.14 -33.49 18.88
N VAL A 31 8.30 -33.10 18.36
CA VAL A 31 8.51 -32.74 16.96
C VAL A 31 9.54 -33.67 16.33
N GLU A 32 9.30 -34.04 15.08
CA GLU A 32 10.26 -34.76 14.24
C GLU A 32 11.11 -33.74 13.49
N LEU A 33 12.43 -33.81 13.66
CA LEU A 33 13.41 -32.89 13.09
C LEU A 33 14.30 -33.63 12.09
N TYR A 34 14.57 -32.99 10.95
CA TYR A 34 15.57 -33.43 9.98
C TYR A 34 16.75 -32.46 9.96
N SER A 35 17.95 -32.96 10.26
CA SER A 35 19.18 -32.19 10.14
C SER A 35 19.76 -32.32 8.74
N HIS A 36 19.75 -31.22 7.98
CA HIS A 36 20.37 -31.14 6.66
C HIS A 36 21.90 -31.27 6.72
N ALA A 37 22.51 -30.91 7.86
CA ALA A 37 23.95 -31.04 8.06
C ALA A 37 24.42 -32.49 8.23
N THR A 38 23.58 -33.36 8.83
CA THR A 38 23.96 -34.76 9.13
C THR A 38 23.15 -35.79 8.36
N GLY A 39 22.07 -35.38 7.67
CA GLY A 39 21.15 -36.26 6.97
C GLY A 39 20.30 -37.15 7.90
N LYS A 40 20.22 -36.83 9.20
CA LYS A 40 19.55 -37.66 10.21
C LYS A 40 18.24 -37.05 10.68
N THR A 41 17.26 -37.93 10.93
CA THR A 41 16.01 -37.60 11.60
C THR A 41 16.09 -37.95 13.09
N TYR A 42 15.57 -37.07 13.95
CA TYR A 42 15.47 -37.28 15.40
C TYR A 42 14.23 -36.58 15.98
N TYR A 43 13.96 -36.78 17.27
CA TYR A 43 12.79 -36.23 17.94
C TYR A 43 13.19 -35.34 19.10
N GLU A 44 12.44 -34.26 19.31
CA GLU A 44 12.56 -33.37 20.48
C GLU A 44 11.20 -33.22 21.16
N SER A 45 11.16 -33.33 22.49
CA SER A 45 9.95 -33.06 23.28
C SER A 45 9.76 -31.56 23.53
N TYR A 46 8.53 -31.11 23.73
CA TYR A 46 8.22 -29.74 24.13
C TYR A 46 7.17 -29.70 25.24
N ASP A 47 7.25 -28.71 26.12
CA ASP A 47 6.13 -28.35 27.00
C ASP A 47 5.18 -27.38 26.29
N ARG A 48 5.76 -26.41 25.58
CA ARG A 48 5.07 -25.43 24.72
C ARG A 48 5.80 -25.35 23.38
N LEU A 49 5.04 -25.19 22.30
CA LEU A 49 5.56 -25.04 20.94
C LEU A 49 5.10 -23.69 20.35
N VAL A 50 5.98 -23.02 19.60
CA VAL A 50 5.63 -21.78 18.89
C VAL A 50 5.92 -21.96 17.41
N LEU A 51 4.89 -21.82 16.58
CA LEU A 51 4.99 -21.88 15.12
C LEU A 51 5.18 -20.46 14.56
N SER A 52 6.33 -20.21 13.95
CA SER A 52 6.56 -19.01 13.14
C SER A 52 7.29 -19.33 11.82
N PRO A 53 6.76 -20.24 10.99
CA PRO A 53 7.36 -20.59 9.69
C PRO A 53 7.22 -19.48 8.65
N GLY A 54 6.41 -18.45 8.93
CA GLY A 54 6.18 -17.31 8.04
C GLY A 54 5.34 -17.68 6.82
N ALA A 55 5.69 -17.08 5.69
CA ALA A 55 5.00 -17.29 4.42
C ALA A 55 6.01 -17.53 3.28
N ALA A 56 5.59 -18.26 2.25
CA ALA A 56 6.39 -18.55 1.05
C ALA A 56 5.93 -17.68 -0.13
N PRO A 57 6.85 -17.30 -1.05
CA PRO A 57 6.49 -16.66 -2.32
C PRO A 57 5.41 -17.45 -3.06
N PHE A 58 4.37 -16.74 -3.52
CA PHE A 58 3.31 -17.37 -4.28
C PHE A 58 3.81 -17.70 -5.70
N ARG A 59 3.80 -19.00 -6.04
CA ARG A 59 4.03 -19.51 -7.39
C ARG A 59 2.68 -19.97 -7.98
N PRO A 60 2.10 -19.27 -8.95
CA PRO A 60 0.88 -19.71 -9.64
C PRO A 60 1.19 -20.92 -10.54
N ASP A 61 0.14 -21.62 -10.99
CA ASP A 61 0.27 -22.70 -11.96
C ASP A 61 0.38 -22.12 -13.38
N ILE A 62 1.54 -21.56 -13.71
CA ILE A 62 1.87 -21.01 -15.03
C ILE A 62 2.90 -21.96 -15.68
N PRO A 63 2.65 -22.48 -16.90
CA PRO A 63 3.63 -23.30 -17.60
C PRO A 63 4.95 -22.54 -17.81
N GLY A 64 6.07 -23.23 -17.56
CA GLY A 64 7.41 -22.69 -17.72
C GLY A 64 7.97 -21.88 -16.53
N LEU A 65 7.33 -21.89 -15.35
CA LEU A 65 7.92 -21.24 -14.17
C LEU A 65 9.14 -21.98 -13.60
N ASP A 66 9.28 -23.27 -13.89
CA ASP A 66 10.41 -24.09 -13.43
C ASP A 66 11.57 -23.96 -14.41
N HIS A 67 12.22 -22.79 -14.38
CA HIS A 67 13.37 -22.45 -15.22
C HIS A 67 14.46 -21.76 -14.39
N PRO A 68 15.76 -22.00 -14.64
CA PRO A 68 16.86 -21.38 -13.89
C PRO A 68 16.88 -19.84 -13.93
N HIS A 69 16.25 -19.23 -14.94
CA HIS A 69 16.17 -17.76 -15.07
C HIS A 69 14.90 -17.15 -14.43
N VAL A 70 14.08 -17.97 -13.75
CA VAL A 70 12.87 -17.53 -13.04
C VAL A 70 13.14 -17.57 -11.54
N PHE A 71 13.09 -16.40 -10.90
CA PHE A 71 13.45 -16.23 -9.50
C PHE A 71 12.27 -15.76 -8.65
N THR A 72 12.28 -16.21 -7.40
CA THR A 72 11.52 -15.63 -6.29
C THR A 72 12.51 -15.04 -5.28
N ILE A 73 12.04 -14.23 -4.34
CA ILE A 73 12.88 -13.72 -3.25
C ILE A 73 12.17 -13.86 -1.91
N ARG A 74 12.83 -14.53 -0.96
CA ARG A 74 12.39 -14.68 0.44
C ARG A 74 13.57 -14.58 1.41
N ASN A 75 14.71 -15.18 1.06
CA ASN A 75 15.83 -15.35 1.98
C ASN A 75 17.18 -14.94 1.34
N ILE A 76 18.27 -15.13 2.10
CA ILE A 76 19.64 -14.82 1.65
C ILE A 76 20.05 -15.67 0.44
N PRO A 77 19.88 -17.01 0.43
CA PRO A 77 20.14 -17.82 -0.76
C PRO A 77 19.45 -17.32 -2.03
N ASP A 78 18.17 -16.93 -1.96
CA ASP A 78 17.46 -16.36 -3.12
C ASP A 78 18.11 -15.05 -3.60
N THR A 79 18.52 -14.21 -2.64
CA THR A 79 19.19 -12.93 -2.90
C THR A 79 20.55 -13.14 -3.57
N ASP A 80 21.32 -14.11 -3.08
CA ASP A 80 22.62 -14.47 -3.62
C ASP A 80 22.47 -15.01 -5.05
N ALA A 81 21.50 -15.89 -5.30
CA ALA A 81 21.21 -16.42 -6.63
C ALA A 81 20.84 -15.31 -7.63
N ILE A 82 19.97 -14.38 -7.24
CA ILE A 82 19.59 -13.22 -8.08
C ILE A 82 20.83 -12.35 -8.35
N LYS A 83 21.61 -12.04 -7.31
CA LYS A 83 22.77 -11.17 -7.43
C LYS A 83 23.83 -11.82 -8.33
N GLU A 84 24.11 -13.10 -8.13
CA GLU A 84 25.07 -13.87 -8.92
C GLU A 84 24.66 -13.90 -10.39
N PHE A 85 23.38 -14.17 -10.67
CA PHE A 85 22.84 -14.13 -12.03
C PHE A 85 23.06 -12.75 -12.67
N VAL A 86 22.72 -11.67 -11.97
CA VAL A 86 22.89 -10.31 -12.49
C VAL A 86 24.37 -9.95 -12.72
N ASP A 87 25.27 -10.40 -11.85
CA ASP A 87 26.70 -10.12 -11.94
C ASP A 87 27.39 -10.91 -13.08
N GLN A 88 27.00 -12.18 -13.26
CA GLN A 88 27.63 -13.10 -14.22
C GLN A 88 26.99 -13.03 -15.60
N VAL A 89 25.66 -13.16 -15.67
CA VAL A 89 24.91 -13.21 -16.94
C VAL A 89 24.70 -11.81 -17.51
N LYS A 90 24.65 -10.78 -16.65
CA LYS A 90 24.42 -9.38 -17.04
C LYS A 90 23.16 -9.20 -17.90
N PRO A 91 21.98 -9.56 -17.37
CA PRO A 91 20.74 -9.49 -18.13
C PRO A 91 20.48 -8.06 -18.60
N GLU A 92 20.09 -7.91 -19.86
CA GLU A 92 19.72 -6.62 -20.44
C GLU A 92 18.25 -6.31 -20.16
N ARG A 93 17.39 -7.34 -20.12
CA ARG A 93 15.93 -7.23 -19.95
C ARG A 93 15.43 -8.14 -18.85
N VAL A 94 14.72 -7.56 -17.88
CA VAL A 94 14.01 -8.28 -16.83
C VAL A 94 12.52 -8.02 -16.92
N VAL A 95 11.73 -9.09 -16.83
CA VAL A 95 10.29 -9.00 -16.56
C VAL A 95 10.04 -9.27 -15.08
N VAL A 96 9.44 -8.30 -14.39
CA VAL A 96 8.94 -8.47 -13.02
C VAL A 96 7.45 -8.73 -13.09
N VAL A 97 7.01 -9.87 -12.55
CA VAL A 97 5.60 -10.27 -12.52
C VAL A 97 5.01 -9.92 -11.15
N GLY A 98 4.11 -8.96 -11.11
CA GLY A 98 3.51 -8.39 -9.91
C GLY A 98 4.10 -7.03 -9.54
N ALA A 99 3.22 -6.05 -9.33
CA ALA A 99 3.53 -4.68 -8.94
C ALA A 99 3.12 -4.37 -7.49
N GLY A 100 3.24 -5.38 -6.63
CA GLY A 100 3.20 -5.22 -5.17
C GLY A 100 4.51 -4.67 -4.61
N PHE A 101 4.64 -4.65 -3.28
CA PHE A 101 5.82 -4.11 -2.58
C PHE A 101 7.12 -4.77 -3.06
N ILE A 102 7.19 -6.10 -2.99
CA ILE A 102 8.36 -6.89 -3.39
C ILE A 102 8.72 -6.67 -4.86
N GLY A 103 7.72 -6.75 -5.75
CA GLY A 103 7.94 -6.59 -7.19
C GLY A 103 8.52 -5.21 -7.54
N LEU A 104 7.98 -4.13 -6.96
CA LEU A 104 8.47 -2.79 -7.25
C LEU A 104 9.82 -2.49 -6.60
N GLU A 105 10.13 -3.05 -5.42
CA GLU A 105 11.47 -2.95 -4.84
C GLU A 105 12.50 -3.68 -5.72
N MET A 106 12.15 -4.85 -6.26
CA MET A 106 13.01 -5.56 -7.22
C MET A 106 13.19 -4.75 -8.51
N ALA A 107 12.11 -4.16 -9.04
CA ALA A 107 12.17 -3.31 -10.22
C ALA A 107 13.09 -2.09 -10.02
N GLU A 108 13.00 -1.39 -8.88
CA GLU A 108 13.88 -0.27 -8.55
C GLU A 108 15.35 -0.71 -8.48
N ASN A 109 15.64 -1.80 -7.75
CA ASN A 109 17.02 -2.25 -7.55
C ASN A 109 17.66 -2.75 -8.85
N LEU A 110 16.92 -3.47 -9.69
CA LEU A 110 17.38 -3.89 -11.01
C LEU A 110 17.58 -2.71 -11.95
N LYS A 111 16.68 -1.71 -11.93
CA LYS A 111 16.85 -0.49 -12.72
C LYS A 111 18.11 0.27 -12.33
N ARG A 112 18.42 0.35 -11.02
CA ARG A 112 19.67 0.97 -10.51
C ARG A 112 20.93 0.22 -10.97
N ARG A 113 20.82 -1.09 -11.23
CA ARG A 113 21.90 -1.91 -11.81
C ARG A 113 22.06 -1.72 -13.33
N GLY A 114 21.27 -0.83 -13.96
CA GLY A 114 21.33 -0.53 -15.39
C GLY A 114 20.49 -1.45 -16.27
N VAL A 115 19.69 -2.35 -15.68
CA VAL A 115 18.87 -3.31 -16.41
C VAL A 115 17.59 -2.65 -16.93
N SER A 116 17.14 -3.04 -18.12
CA SER A 116 15.82 -2.65 -18.63
C SER A 116 14.74 -3.48 -17.93
N VAL A 117 13.77 -2.81 -17.30
CA VAL A 117 12.76 -3.50 -16.49
C VAL A 117 11.36 -3.22 -17.04
N ILE A 118 10.60 -4.30 -17.22
CA ILE A 118 9.17 -4.26 -17.50
C ILE A 118 8.44 -4.91 -16.33
N VAL A 119 7.53 -4.19 -15.70
CA VAL A 119 6.65 -4.73 -14.66
C VAL A 119 5.31 -5.11 -15.30
N VAL A 120 4.87 -6.34 -15.07
CA VAL A 120 3.56 -6.85 -15.52
C VAL A 120 2.67 -7.05 -14.31
N GLU A 121 1.51 -6.41 -14.31
CA GLU A 121 0.53 -6.47 -13.23
C GLU A 121 -0.84 -6.85 -13.76
N LEU A 122 -1.46 -7.85 -13.13
CA LEU A 122 -2.79 -8.34 -13.49
C LEU A 122 -3.88 -7.31 -13.14
N ALA A 123 -3.74 -6.65 -11.98
CA ALA A 123 -4.65 -5.61 -11.57
C ALA A 123 -4.61 -4.39 -12.51
N ASP A 124 -5.66 -3.58 -12.42
CA ASP A 124 -5.77 -2.30 -13.12
C ASP A 124 -4.82 -1.22 -12.57
N ARG A 125 -4.08 -1.50 -11.49
CA ARG A 125 -3.19 -0.55 -10.81
C ARG A 125 -2.05 -1.26 -10.10
N ILE A 126 -0.95 -0.54 -9.92
CA ILE A 126 0.15 -0.98 -9.06
C ILE A 126 -0.20 -0.74 -7.59
N LEU A 127 0.47 -1.43 -6.66
CA LEU A 127 0.30 -1.22 -5.22
C LEU A 127 -1.19 -1.26 -4.83
N THR A 128 -1.83 -2.42 -4.94
CA THR A 128 -3.25 -2.60 -4.64
C THR A 128 -3.73 -2.12 -3.25
N PRO A 129 -2.88 -1.94 -2.21
CA PRO A 129 -3.26 -1.21 -1.00
C PRO A 129 -3.63 0.27 -1.23
N LEU A 130 -3.10 0.92 -2.28
CA LEU A 130 -3.54 2.22 -2.75
C LEU A 130 -4.83 2.12 -3.57
N ASP A 131 -5.60 3.20 -3.54
CA ASP A 131 -6.66 3.43 -4.51
C ASP A 131 -6.09 3.95 -5.83
N PHE A 132 -6.90 3.84 -6.89
CA PHE A 132 -6.47 4.04 -8.27
C PHE A 132 -5.77 5.39 -8.50
N GLU A 133 -6.34 6.50 -8.04
CA GLU A 133 -5.77 7.84 -8.26
C GLU A 133 -4.49 8.09 -7.46
N MET A 134 -4.34 7.43 -6.31
CA MET A 134 -3.10 7.49 -5.52
C MET A 134 -2.01 6.64 -6.18
N SER A 135 -2.38 5.46 -6.68
CA SER A 135 -1.51 4.58 -7.47
C SER A 135 -1.03 5.27 -8.75
N ALA A 136 -1.89 6.05 -9.40
CA ALA A 136 -1.55 6.79 -10.62
C ALA A 136 -0.41 7.81 -10.44
N LEU A 137 -0.32 8.43 -9.26
CA LEU A 137 0.80 9.32 -8.94
C LEU A 137 2.14 8.57 -8.89
N VAL A 138 2.13 7.34 -8.35
CA VAL A 138 3.31 6.48 -8.24
C VAL A 138 3.66 5.88 -9.60
N HIS A 139 2.66 5.42 -10.35
CA HIS A 139 2.82 4.85 -11.69
C HIS A 139 3.56 5.81 -12.62
N ARG A 140 3.11 7.07 -12.68
CA ARG A 140 3.79 8.10 -13.48
C ARG A 140 5.25 8.27 -13.07
N HIS A 141 5.54 8.34 -11.78
CA HIS A 141 6.92 8.49 -11.28
C HIS A 141 7.81 7.30 -11.67
N ILE A 142 7.30 6.07 -11.60
CA ILE A 142 8.05 4.88 -12.03
C ILE A 142 8.37 4.93 -13.54
N MET A 143 7.40 5.37 -14.36
CA MET A 143 7.62 5.55 -15.80
C MET A 143 8.64 6.66 -16.10
N GLU A 144 8.61 7.78 -15.37
CA GLU A 144 9.62 8.85 -15.48
C GLU A 144 11.03 8.36 -15.10
N LYS A 145 11.13 7.29 -14.30
CA LYS A 145 12.39 6.61 -13.98
C LYS A 145 12.80 5.55 -15.01
N GLY A 146 12.04 5.42 -16.10
CA GLY A 146 12.36 4.55 -17.23
C GLY A 146 12.10 3.06 -16.94
N VAL A 147 11.13 2.76 -16.08
CA VAL A 147 10.58 1.41 -15.89
C VAL A 147 9.20 1.36 -16.54
N ASN A 148 9.01 0.42 -17.46
CA ASN A 148 7.73 0.25 -18.14
C ASN A 148 6.79 -0.57 -17.27
N ILE A 149 5.50 -0.21 -17.24
CA ILE A 149 4.48 -0.94 -16.50
C ILE A 149 3.37 -1.34 -17.47
N ILE A 150 3.03 -2.62 -17.48
CA ILE A 150 1.89 -3.19 -18.20
C ILE A 150 0.88 -3.66 -17.17
N ARG A 151 -0.25 -2.95 -17.08
CA ARG A 151 -1.36 -3.25 -16.14
C ARG A 151 -2.49 -3.98 -16.85
N GLY A 152 -3.37 -4.62 -16.08
CA GLY A 152 -4.55 -5.33 -16.59
C GLY A 152 -4.22 -6.60 -17.37
N LYS A 153 -2.98 -7.09 -17.30
CA LYS A 153 -2.51 -8.26 -18.05
C LYS A 153 -1.71 -9.18 -17.15
N GLY A 154 -2.00 -10.48 -17.24
CA GLY A 154 -1.22 -11.51 -16.56
C GLY A 154 -0.17 -12.11 -17.48
N VAL A 155 0.84 -12.77 -16.91
CA VAL A 155 1.67 -13.75 -17.64
C VAL A 155 0.85 -15.03 -17.77
N ARG A 156 0.72 -15.53 -19.00
CA ARG A 156 -0.02 -16.74 -19.34
C ARG A 156 0.88 -17.97 -19.38
N GLU A 157 2.07 -17.81 -19.96
CA GLU A 157 3.04 -18.89 -20.18
C GLU A 157 4.44 -18.28 -20.34
N LEU A 158 5.46 -19.02 -19.90
CA LEU A 158 6.86 -18.71 -20.15
C LEU A 158 7.44 -19.73 -21.12
N HIS A 159 7.77 -19.30 -22.34
CA HIS A 159 8.46 -20.15 -23.32
C HIS A 159 9.96 -20.03 -23.10
N HIS A 160 10.64 -21.17 -23.03
CA HIS A 160 12.09 -21.22 -22.81
C HIS A 160 12.80 -21.32 -24.15
N GLU A 161 13.76 -20.44 -24.34
CA GLU A 161 14.74 -20.48 -25.41
C GLU A 161 16.12 -20.71 -24.77
N ASP A 162 17.15 -21.04 -25.57
CA ASP A 162 18.45 -21.51 -25.03
C ASP A 162 19.06 -20.57 -23.97
N ASP A 163 18.98 -19.25 -24.18
CA ASP A 163 19.58 -18.24 -23.29
C ASP A 163 18.58 -17.21 -22.73
N TRP A 164 17.29 -17.29 -23.07
CA TRP A 164 16.29 -16.28 -22.69
C TRP A 164 14.86 -16.85 -22.59
N ILE A 165 13.95 -16.06 -22.06
CA ILE A 165 12.54 -16.42 -21.81
C ILE A 165 11.61 -15.50 -22.62
N VAL A 166 10.63 -16.07 -23.32
CA VAL A 166 9.47 -15.33 -23.82
C VAL A 166 8.36 -15.36 -22.76
N ALA A 167 8.07 -14.24 -22.12
CA ALA A 167 6.84 -14.10 -21.33
C ALA A 167 5.66 -13.77 -22.25
N GLU A 168 4.76 -14.72 -22.45
CA GLU A 168 3.51 -14.51 -23.19
C GLU A 168 2.42 -14.02 -22.23
N LEU A 169 1.83 -12.87 -22.54
CA LEU A 169 0.76 -12.28 -21.73
C LEU A 169 -0.62 -12.83 -22.09
N THR A 170 -1.60 -12.55 -21.24
CA THR A 170 -3.00 -12.96 -21.43
C THR A 170 -3.67 -12.42 -22.69
N ASP A 171 -3.14 -11.35 -23.30
CA ASP A 171 -3.64 -10.78 -24.56
C ASP A 171 -2.81 -11.19 -25.79
N GLY A 172 -1.84 -12.10 -25.63
CA GLY A 172 -0.95 -12.56 -26.69
C GLY A 172 0.28 -11.68 -26.90
N THR A 173 0.45 -10.57 -26.17
CA THR A 173 1.71 -9.80 -26.18
C THR A 173 2.86 -10.71 -25.75
N ARG A 174 3.99 -10.65 -26.46
CA ARG A 174 5.21 -11.42 -26.12
C ARG A 174 6.33 -10.48 -25.69
N LEU A 175 6.93 -10.76 -24.54
CA LEU A 175 8.02 -9.99 -23.97
C LEU A 175 9.25 -10.88 -23.83
N ASN A 176 10.35 -10.50 -24.46
CA ASN A 176 11.62 -11.20 -24.31
C ASN A 176 12.31 -10.72 -23.03
N ALA A 177 12.75 -11.66 -22.20
CA ALA A 177 13.41 -11.40 -20.94
C ALA A 177 14.58 -12.37 -20.75
N ASP A 178 15.69 -11.87 -20.24
CA ASP A 178 16.85 -12.72 -19.89
C ASP A 178 16.66 -13.28 -18.47
N MET A 179 15.80 -12.64 -17.68
CA MET A 179 15.46 -12.99 -16.30
C MET A 179 14.01 -12.62 -15.98
N VAL A 180 13.34 -13.44 -15.18
CA VAL A 180 11.99 -13.19 -14.66
C VAL A 180 12.01 -13.18 -13.13
N ILE A 181 11.41 -12.16 -12.52
CA ILE A 181 11.20 -12.08 -11.07
C ILE A 181 9.72 -12.24 -10.74
N LEU A 182 9.37 -13.16 -9.85
CA LEU A 182 8.01 -13.31 -9.34
C LEU A 182 7.82 -12.50 -8.05
N GLY A 183 7.10 -11.39 -8.15
CA GLY A 183 6.70 -10.49 -7.06
C GLY A 183 5.20 -10.58 -6.72
N LEU A 184 4.63 -11.78 -6.79
CA LEU A 184 3.17 -12.04 -6.75
C LEU A 184 2.55 -12.12 -5.34
N GLY A 185 3.30 -11.71 -4.31
CA GLY A 185 2.90 -11.86 -2.91
C GLY A 185 3.30 -13.21 -2.32
N VAL A 186 2.72 -13.54 -1.17
CA VAL A 186 3.11 -14.71 -0.35
C VAL A 186 1.89 -15.49 0.13
N ARG A 187 2.09 -16.76 0.48
CA ARG A 187 1.10 -17.66 1.09
C ARG A 187 1.60 -18.19 2.44
N PRO A 188 0.75 -18.31 3.46
CA PRO A 188 1.15 -18.79 4.77
C PRO A 188 1.67 -20.25 4.72
N GLU A 189 2.76 -20.52 5.42
CA GLU A 189 3.40 -21.86 5.50
C GLU A 189 2.67 -22.77 6.50
N VAL A 190 1.46 -23.20 6.13
CA VAL A 190 0.56 -23.93 7.05
C VAL A 190 0.75 -25.45 7.05
N GLY A 191 1.69 -25.99 6.27
CA GLY A 191 1.88 -27.44 6.09
C GLY A 191 1.97 -28.19 7.43
N LEU A 192 2.86 -27.75 8.32
CA LEU A 192 3.04 -28.36 9.65
C LEU A 192 1.76 -28.33 10.50
N ALA A 193 1.05 -27.20 10.48
CA ALA A 193 -0.15 -27.02 11.28
C ALA A 193 -1.31 -27.88 10.75
N ARG A 194 -1.50 -27.88 9.44
CA ARG A 194 -2.51 -28.70 8.76
C ARG A 194 -2.29 -30.18 9.01
N ASP A 195 -1.05 -30.66 8.82
CA ASP A 195 -0.73 -32.07 8.95
C ASP A 195 -0.78 -32.53 10.42
N ALA A 196 -0.62 -31.60 11.38
CA ALA A 196 -0.85 -31.82 12.81
C ALA A 196 -2.32 -31.69 13.25
N GLY A 197 -3.25 -31.43 12.31
CA GLY A 197 -4.68 -31.24 12.61
C GLY A 197 -4.99 -30.00 13.42
N LEU A 198 -4.18 -28.94 13.31
CA LEU A 198 -4.51 -27.62 13.85
C LEU A 198 -5.51 -26.91 12.94
N GLU A 199 -6.36 -26.08 13.54
CA GLU A 199 -7.39 -25.34 12.82
C GLU A 199 -6.77 -24.26 11.93
N LEU A 200 -7.24 -24.19 10.67
CA LEU A 200 -6.92 -23.10 9.76
C LEU A 200 -8.13 -22.18 9.63
N GLY A 201 -7.88 -20.89 9.60
CA GLY A 201 -8.90 -19.86 9.46
C GLY A 201 -9.45 -19.77 8.03
N ALA A 202 -10.48 -18.94 7.85
CA ALA A 202 -11.14 -18.73 6.56
C ALA A 202 -10.22 -18.13 5.48
N THR A 203 -9.14 -17.47 5.89
CA THR A 203 -8.10 -16.92 5.01
C THR A 203 -7.04 -17.93 4.60
N GLY A 204 -7.05 -19.14 5.18
CA GLY A 204 -6.04 -20.18 4.96
C GLY A 204 -4.79 -20.05 5.84
N GLY A 205 -4.69 -19.04 6.71
CA GLY A 205 -3.69 -18.98 7.78
C GLY A 205 -4.04 -19.86 8.97
N ILE A 206 -3.10 -20.07 9.90
CA ILE A 206 -3.38 -20.78 11.16
C ILE A 206 -4.36 -19.93 12.00
N ALA A 207 -5.46 -20.54 12.43
CA ALA A 207 -6.41 -19.90 13.33
C ALA A 207 -5.81 -19.82 14.74
N VAL A 208 -5.91 -18.65 15.35
CA VAL A 208 -5.46 -18.41 16.73
C VAL A 208 -6.48 -17.60 17.52
N ASP A 209 -6.48 -17.78 18.84
CA ASP A 209 -7.25 -16.93 19.74
C ASP A 209 -6.55 -15.58 20.00
N GLU A 210 -7.16 -14.73 20.83
CA GLU A 210 -6.59 -13.43 21.20
C GLU A 210 -5.28 -13.51 21.99
N TYR A 211 -4.90 -14.68 22.50
CA TYR A 211 -3.63 -14.93 23.18
C TYR A 211 -2.60 -15.62 22.27
N LEU A 212 -2.92 -15.73 20.98
CA LEU A 212 -2.09 -16.32 19.93
C LEU A 212 -1.91 -17.85 20.10
N ARG A 213 -2.83 -18.52 20.80
CA ARG A 213 -2.89 -19.98 20.91
C ARG A 213 -3.63 -20.56 19.72
N THR A 214 -3.15 -21.67 19.20
CA THR A 214 -3.86 -22.45 18.16
C THR A 214 -5.01 -23.25 18.77
N SER A 215 -5.66 -24.12 17.99
CA SER A 215 -6.64 -25.09 18.52
C SER A 215 -6.04 -26.12 19.49
N ASP A 216 -4.71 -26.17 19.62
CA ASP A 216 -4.02 -26.84 20.73
C ASP A 216 -3.55 -25.81 21.77
N PRO A 217 -3.92 -25.95 23.06
CA PRO A 217 -3.53 -24.99 24.10
C PRO A 217 -2.03 -24.98 24.41
N ASP A 218 -1.27 -26.00 23.99
CA ASP A 218 0.18 -26.09 24.15
C ASP A 218 0.96 -25.54 22.93
N ILE A 219 0.26 -25.18 21.85
CA ILE A 219 0.88 -24.70 20.61
C ILE A 219 0.38 -23.28 20.30
N TYR A 220 1.32 -22.36 20.14
CA TYR A 220 1.10 -20.98 19.71
C TYR A 220 1.52 -20.81 18.25
N ALA A 221 0.99 -19.80 17.57
CA ALA A 221 1.44 -19.42 16.23
C ALA A 221 1.52 -17.89 16.07
N VAL A 222 2.54 -17.40 15.36
CA VAL A 222 2.78 -15.96 15.16
C VAL A 222 3.39 -15.64 13.79
N GLY A 223 3.24 -14.40 13.37
CA GLY A 223 3.82 -13.86 12.14
C GLY A 223 2.95 -14.13 10.91
N ASP A 224 3.58 -14.15 9.74
CA ASP A 224 2.88 -14.19 8.45
C ASP A 224 2.04 -15.46 8.21
N VAL A 225 2.18 -16.47 9.07
CA VAL A 225 1.46 -17.74 8.98
C VAL A 225 0.03 -17.66 9.55
N ILE A 226 -0.25 -16.71 10.45
CA ILE A 226 -1.52 -16.67 11.19
C ILE A 226 -2.56 -15.79 10.52
N GLU A 227 -3.82 -16.16 10.70
CA GLU A 227 -4.95 -15.28 10.47
C GLU A 227 -5.04 -14.25 11.60
N VAL A 228 -5.23 -12.98 11.25
CA VAL A 228 -5.42 -11.88 12.22
C VAL A 228 -6.75 -11.17 11.98
N LYS A 229 -7.21 -10.41 12.95
CA LYS A 229 -8.36 -9.51 12.77
C LYS A 229 -7.92 -8.19 12.17
N ASP A 230 -8.62 -7.75 11.13
CA ASP A 230 -8.51 -6.40 10.59
C ASP A 230 -8.99 -5.37 11.64
N PHE A 231 -8.25 -4.29 11.80
CA PHE A 231 -8.55 -3.29 12.84
C PHE A 231 -9.87 -2.54 12.62
N VAL A 232 -10.29 -2.36 11.37
CA VAL A 232 -11.46 -1.54 11.04
C VAL A 232 -12.74 -2.37 11.04
N THR A 233 -12.69 -3.54 10.40
CA THR A 233 -13.85 -4.43 10.21
C THR A 233 -13.98 -5.50 11.28
N GLY A 234 -12.87 -5.87 11.95
CA GLY A 234 -12.80 -7.06 12.81
C GLY A 234 -12.81 -8.39 12.04
N ASN A 235 -12.89 -8.35 10.70
CA ASN A 235 -12.92 -9.54 9.86
C ASN A 235 -11.54 -10.23 9.85
N PRO A 236 -11.51 -11.55 9.63
CA PRO A 236 -10.25 -12.25 9.47
C PRO A 236 -9.52 -11.84 8.17
N VAL A 237 -8.20 -11.66 8.26
CA VAL A 237 -7.33 -11.20 7.16
C VAL A 237 -5.89 -11.72 7.34
N LEU A 238 -5.13 -11.81 6.25
CA LEU A 238 -3.68 -12.02 6.27
C LEU A 238 -2.96 -10.69 6.05
N ILE A 239 -2.08 -10.32 6.99
CA ILE A 239 -1.26 -9.11 6.90
C ILE A 239 0.19 -9.49 7.21
N PRO A 240 0.96 -9.94 6.20
CA PRO A 240 2.33 -10.42 6.38
C PRO A 240 3.30 -9.23 6.52
N LEU A 241 3.45 -8.73 7.74
CA LEU A 241 4.29 -7.57 8.07
C LEU A 241 5.13 -7.83 9.31
N ALA A 242 6.39 -7.39 9.26
CA ALA A 242 7.36 -7.62 10.33
C ALA A 242 6.97 -6.98 11.68
N GLY A 243 6.36 -5.79 11.66
CA GLY A 243 5.92 -5.09 12.88
C GLY A 243 4.93 -5.92 13.72
N PRO A 244 3.81 -6.36 13.15
CA PRO A 244 2.90 -7.35 13.74
C PRO A 244 3.62 -8.61 14.23
N ALA A 245 4.44 -9.25 13.40
CA ALA A 245 5.14 -10.50 13.75
C ALA A 245 6.02 -10.35 15.00
N ASN A 246 6.78 -9.25 15.10
CA ASN A 246 7.63 -8.98 16.27
C ASN A 246 6.81 -8.77 17.55
N LYS A 247 5.70 -8.02 17.47
CA LYS A 247 4.80 -7.80 18.61
C LYS A 247 4.15 -9.09 19.07
N GLN A 248 3.68 -9.90 18.13
CA GLN A 248 3.07 -11.21 18.40
C GLN A 248 4.06 -12.16 19.10
N GLY A 249 5.31 -12.24 18.61
CA GLY A 249 6.35 -13.05 19.27
C GLY A 249 6.60 -12.64 20.72
N ARG A 250 6.66 -11.33 21.00
CA ARG A 250 6.77 -10.81 22.37
C ARG A 250 5.56 -11.18 23.24
N ILE A 251 4.35 -11.07 22.70
CA ILE A 251 3.10 -11.43 23.40
C ILE A 251 3.08 -12.92 23.73
N VAL A 252 3.44 -13.79 22.78
CA VAL A 252 3.50 -15.24 23.04
C VAL A 252 4.49 -15.59 24.13
N ALA A 253 5.67 -14.96 24.15
CA ALA A 253 6.63 -15.17 25.24
C ALA A 253 6.02 -14.81 26.61
N ASN A 254 5.29 -13.69 26.70
CA ASN A 254 4.58 -13.28 27.90
C ASN A 254 3.45 -14.27 28.28
N ASN A 255 2.73 -14.80 27.31
CA ASN A 255 1.63 -15.74 27.53
C ASN A 255 2.10 -17.12 27.99
N ILE A 256 3.22 -17.60 27.44
CA ILE A 256 3.91 -18.80 27.95
C ILE A 256 4.31 -18.62 29.42
N CYS A 257 4.71 -17.40 29.81
CA CYS A 257 5.01 -17.04 31.21
C CYS A 257 3.78 -16.65 32.05
N GLY A 258 2.56 -16.87 31.57
CA GLY A 258 1.32 -16.69 32.35
C GLY A 258 0.80 -15.25 32.47
N ARG A 259 1.20 -14.33 31.58
CA ARG A 259 0.75 -12.92 31.64
C ARG A 259 -0.59 -12.61 30.96
N GLU A 260 -1.12 -13.54 30.15
CA GLU A 260 -2.40 -13.38 29.45
C GLU A 260 -2.54 -12.04 28.68
N GLU A 261 -1.52 -11.67 27.91
CA GLU A 261 -1.51 -10.50 27.04
C GLU A 261 -2.25 -10.80 25.72
N LYS A 262 -3.13 -9.88 25.33
CA LYS A 262 -4.01 -10.02 24.17
C LYS A 262 -3.44 -9.32 22.93
N TYR A 263 -3.52 -9.98 21.78
CA TYR A 263 -3.34 -9.39 20.46
C TYR A 263 -4.71 -9.15 19.81
N THR A 264 -5.10 -7.88 19.68
CA THR A 264 -6.49 -7.54 19.34
C THR A 264 -6.74 -7.44 17.84
N ALA A 265 -5.95 -6.62 17.12
CA ALA A 265 -6.13 -6.41 15.68
C ALA A 265 -4.93 -5.71 15.01
N THR A 266 -4.85 -5.87 13.69
CA THR A 266 -3.79 -5.35 12.82
C THR A 266 -4.35 -4.28 11.88
N GLN A 267 -3.72 -3.09 11.82
CA GLN A 267 -4.15 -1.99 10.93
C GLN A 267 -3.58 -2.08 9.51
N GLY A 268 -2.58 -2.92 9.28
CA GLY A 268 -1.89 -2.98 7.98
C GLY A 268 -1.10 -1.71 7.65
N THR A 269 -0.57 -1.00 8.66
CA THR A 269 0.33 0.13 8.40
C THR A 269 1.59 -0.35 7.70
N ALA A 270 1.83 0.15 6.49
CA ALA A 270 2.97 -0.23 5.67
C ALA A 270 3.52 0.98 4.92
N ILE A 271 4.82 0.92 4.61
CA ILE A 271 5.52 1.93 3.82
C ILE A 271 6.56 1.25 2.95
N ILE A 272 6.70 1.72 1.72
CA ILE A 272 7.75 1.30 0.80
C ILE A 272 8.43 2.51 0.18
N LYS A 273 9.66 2.31 -0.28
CA LYS A 273 10.39 3.29 -1.09
C LYS A 273 10.25 2.94 -2.57
N ILE A 274 10.00 3.94 -3.40
CA ILE A 274 9.89 3.85 -4.85
C ILE A 274 10.69 5.00 -5.47
N PHE A 275 11.93 4.74 -5.84
CA PHE A 275 12.90 5.72 -6.33
C PHE A 275 13.00 6.92 -5.37
N ASP A 276 12.54 8.10 -5.78
CA ASP A 276 12.55 9.31 -4.95
C ASP A 276 11.30 9.50 -4.08
N LEU A 277 10.34 8.58 -4.18
CA LEU A 277 9.11 8.63 -3.39
C LEU A 277 9.15 7.60 -2.27
N ALA A 278 8.39 7.87 -1.21
CA ALA A 278 7.84 6.84 -0.35
C ALA A 278 6.32 6.79 -0.51
N VAL A 279 5.80 5.59 -0.35
CA VAL A 279 4.37 5.28 -0.46
C VAL A 279 3.97 4.56 0.82
N ALA A 280 2.99 5.10 1.54
CA ALA A 280 2.53 4.55 2.79
C ALA A 280 1.02 4.44 2.87
N VAL A 281 0.56 3.43 3.61
CA VAL A 281 -0.86 3.13 3.82
C VAL A 281 -1.11 2.72 5.26
N THR A 282 -2.33 2.91 5.74
CA THR A 282 -2.84 2.32 6.98
C THR A 282 -4.36 2.19 6.91
N GLY A 283 -4.92 1.11 7.48
CA GLY A 283 -6.36 0.86 7.45
C GLY A 283 -6.85 0.34 6.09
N LEU A 284 -8.12 0.59 5.79
CA LEU A 284 -8.77 0.11 4.57
C LEU A 284 -8.68 1.12 3.44
N ASN A 285 -8.73 0.63 2.19
CA ASN A 285 -8.88 1.44 0.98
C ASN A 285 -10.33 1.40 0.47
N GLU A 286 -10.67 2.17 -0.57
CA GLU A 286 -12.04 2.21 -1.10
C GLU A 286 -12.52 0.84 -1.59
N VAL A 287 -11.63 0.05 -2.22
CA VAL A 287 -11.98 -1.28 -2.74
C VAL A 287 -12.40 -2.21 -1.60
N ALA A 288 -11.65 -2.22 -0.49
CA ALA A 288 -12.00 -3.00 0.68
C ALA A 288 -13.29 -2.52 1.34
N LEU A 289 -13.47 -1.21 1.49
CA LEU A 289 -14.69 -0.63 2.07
C LEU A 289 -15.95 -0.99 1.27
N LYS A 290 -15.89 -0.85 -0.06
CA LYS A 290 -16.97 -1.27 -0.97
C LYS A 290 -17.27 -2.76 -0.86
N ARG A 291 -16.22 -3.61 -0.83
CA ARG A 291 -16.37 -5.07 -0.69
C ARG A 291 -17.08 -5.46 0.60
N TYR A 292 -16.84 -4.75 1.69
CA TYR A 292 -17.49 -5.00 2.98
C TYR A 292 -18.81 -4.25 3.17
N GLY A 293 -19.28 -3.49 2.18
CA GLY A 293 -20.51 -2.70 2.29
C GLY A 293 -20.45 -1.60 3.35
N ILE A 294 -19.24 -1.08 3.66
CA ILE A 294 -19.05 0.00 4.63
C ILE A 294 -19.21 1.33 3.92
N THR A 295 -20.15 2.16 4.38
CA THR A 295 -20.30 3.53 3.88
C THR A 295 -19.11 4.38 4.30
N TYR A 296 -18.58 5.20 3.39
CA TYR A 296 -17.44 6.06 3.66
C TYR A 296 -17.53 7.37 2.86
N ALA A 297 -16.87 8.40 3.37
CA ALA A 297 -16.48 9.60 2.64
C ALA A 297 -14.97 9.59 2.40
N LYS A 298 -14.51 10.34 1.38
CA LYS A 298 -13.10 10.40 0.99
C LYS A 298 -12.66 11.82 0.72
N SER A 299 -11.41 12.13 1.03
CA SER A 299 -10.80 13.40 0.60
C SER A 299 -9.36 13.18 0.17
N VAL A 300 -8.93 13.92 -0.86
CA VAL A 300 -7.54 13.97 -1.31
C VAL A 300 -7.04 15.40 -1.15
N THR A 301 -5.89 15.53 -0.48
CA THR A 301 -5.21 16.81 -0.29
C THR A 301 -3.78 16.71 -0.81
N HIS A 302 -3.24 17.84 -1.27
CA HIS A 302 -1.83 17.96 -1.57
C HIS A 302 -1.21 19.05 -0.72
N SER A 303 -0.24 18.66 0.10
CA SER A 303 0.50 19.55 0.99
C SER A 303 1.98 19.50 0.66
N THR A 304 2.79 20.34 1.32
CA THR A 304 4.25 20.21 1.27
C THR A 304 4.78 19.50 2.51
N SER A 305 5.92 18.84 2.39
CA SER A 305 6.61 18.15 3.49
C SER A 305 6.94 19.08 4.66
N HIS A 306 7.28 20.33 4.34
CA HIS A 306 7.60 21.41 5.28
C HIS A 306 7.43 22.78 4.61
N ALA A 307 7.76 23.85 5.33
CA ALA A 307 7.60 25.23 4.88
C ALA A 307 8.28 25.49 3.53
N THR A 308 7.53 26.01 2.56
CA THR A 308 7.99 26.18 1.17
C THR A 308 9.09 27.22 0.98
N TYR A 309 9.24 28.15 1.93
CA TYR A 309 10.33 29.12 1.94
C TYR A 309 11.65 28.51 2.45
N TYR A 310 11.63 27.30 3.01
CA TYR A 310 12.83 26.58 3.43
C TYR A 310 13.24 25.56 2.34
N PRO A 311 14.54 25.41 2.02
CA PRO A 311 15.00 24.53 0.95
C PRO A 311 14.54 23.06 1.09
N GLY A 312 14.40 22.38 -0.06
CA GLY A 312 14.14 20.93 -0.11
C GLY A 312 12.70 20.51 0.20
N ALA A 313 11.74 21.45 0.25
CA ALA A 313 10.33 21.10 0.39
C ALA A 313 9.85 20.26 -0.79
N SER A 314 9.18 19.15 -0.51
CA SER A 314 8.63 18.25 -1.53
C SER A 314 7.12 18.08 -1.35
N GLY A 315 6.43 17.68 -2.42
CA GLY A 315 4.98 17.47 -2.37
C GLY A 315 4.61 16.19 -1.64
N LEU A 316 3.51 16.25 -0.89
CA LEU A 316 2.80 15.12 -0.29
C LEU A 316 1.38 15.08 -0.84
N SER A 317 0.97 13.93 -1.37
CA SER A 317 -0.41 13.60 -1.71
C SER A 317 -0.97 12.71 -0.62
N ILE A 318 -2.07 13.11 -0.01
CA ILE A 318 -2.66 12.44 1.13
C ILE A 318 -4.12 12.16 0.81
N LYS A 319 -4.51 10.90 0.96
CA LYS A 319 -5.90 10.49 0.94
C LYS A 319 -6.30 10.00 2.32
N ILE A 320 -7.47 10.41 2.77
CA ILE A 320 -8.11 9.84 3.96
C ILE A 320 -9.52 9.35 3.62
N LEU A 321 -9.88 8.24 4.27
CA LEU A 321 -11.18 7.58 4.21
C LEU A 321 -11.77 7.62 5.61
N PHE A 322 -13.02 8.04 5.73
CA PHE A 322 -13.66 8.24 7.03
C PHE A 322 -15.16 7.97 6.96
N ASP A 323 -15.71 7.61 8.11
CA ASP A 323 -17.14 7.42 8.29
C ASP A 323 -17.87 8.78 8.16
N PRO A 324 -18.91 8.91 7.31
CA PRO A 324 -19.55 10.19 7.05
C PRO A 324 -20.40 10.71 8.22
N ASP A 325 -20.82 9.84 9.14
CA ASP A 325 -21.71 10.21 10.25
C ASP A 325 -20.89 10.65 11.47
N SER A 326 -19.86 9.89 11.82
CA SER A 326 -19.02 10.09 13.01
C SER A 326 -17.70 10.81 12.72
N GLY A 327 -17.23 10.79 11.46
CA GLY A 327 -15.90 11.26 11.10
C GLY A 327 -14.77 10.33 11.54
N LYS A 328 -15.05 9.11 12.00
CA LYS A 328 -14.02 8.13 12.38
C LYS A 328 -13.15 7.76 11.19
N LEU A 329 -11.83 7.73 11.37
CA LEU A 329 -10.90 7.30 10.33
C LEU A 329 -11.05 5.81 10.02
N LEU A 330 -11.10 5.49 8.73
CA LEU A 330 -11.19 4.13 8.18
C LEU A 330 -9.90 3.73 7.44
N GLY A 331 -9.17 4.71 6.91
CA GLY A 331 -7.86 4.48 6.30
C GLY A 331 -7.20 5.75 5.81
N ALA A 332 -5.91 5.67 5.55
CA ALA A 332 -5.11 6.76 4.99
C ALA A 332 -4.04 6.24 4.04
N GLN A 333 -3.73 7.04 3.02
CA GLN A 333 -2.69 6.77 2.02
C GLN A 333 -1.86 8.04 1.82
N VAL A 334 -0.54 7.91 1.80
CA VAL A 334 0.39 9.04 1.66
C VAL A 334 1.45 8.69 0.61
N VAL A 335 1.62 9.58 -0.36
CA VAL A 335 2.65 9.47 -1.41
C VAL A 335 3.42 10.79 -1.47
N GLY A 336 4.75 10.75 -1.42
CA GLY A 336 5.56 11.96 -1.54
C GLY A 336 7.06 11.72 -1.42
N GLY A 337 7.86 12.79 -1.42
CA GLY A 337 9.32 12.71 -1.40
C GLY A 337 10.00 12.84 -0.02
N ALA A 338 9.35 13.47 0.97
CA ALA A 338 9.86 13.59 2.34
C ALA A 338 8.74 13.64 3.38
N ASN A 339 9.04 13.23 4.63
CA ASN A 339 8.12 13.22 5.78
C ASN A 339 6.87 12.31 5.63
N ILE A 340 6.95 11.27 4.81
CA ILE A 340 5.85 10.32 4.54
C ILE A 340 5.58 9.44 5.76
N ASP A 341 6.65 8.86 6.31
CA ASP A 341 6.67 8.08 7.55
C ASP A 341 6.02 8.83 8.72
N LYS A 342 6.48 10.06 9.00
CA LYS A 342 5.89 10.91 10.04
C LYS A 342 4.39 11.16 9.82
N THR A 343 3.99 11.37 8.57
CA THR A 343 2.60 11.68 8.22
C THR A 343 1.71 10.46 8.36
N ILE A 344 2.13 9.29 7.87
CA ILE A 344 1.34 8.05 7.99
C ILE A 344 1.27 7.56 9.43
N ASP A 345 2.35 7.74 10.22
CA ASP A 345 2.38 7.37 11.63
C ASP A 345 1.36 8.19 12.43
N ALA A 346 1.24 9.49 12.15
CA ALA A 346 0.21 10.33 12.76
C ALA A 346 -1.21 9.82 12.47
N PHE A 347 -1.51 9.43 11.21
CA PHE A 347 -2.80 8.82 10.88
C PHE A 347 -3.00 7.44 11.52
N SER A 348 -1.95 6.62 11.58
CA SER A 348 -1.99 5.29 12.19
C SER A 348 -2.27 5.38 13.70
N ILE A 349 -1.60 6.30 14.40
CA ILE A 349 -1.83 6.60 15.81
C ILE A 349 -3.24 7.14 16.03
N ALA A 350 -3.66 8.14 15.24
CA ALA A 350 -5.00 8.73 15.34
C ALA A 350 -6.09 7.67 15.17
N MET A 351 -5.96 6.80 14.17
CA MET A 351 -6.91 5.71 13.92
C MET A 351 -6.90 4.67 15.05
N ARG A 352 -5.72 4.31 15.59
CA ARG A 352 -5.62 3.37 16.72
C ARG A 352 -6.21 3.96 18.01
N ALA A 353 -6.09 5.27 18.20
CA ALA A 353 -6.66 6.00 19.33
C ALA A 353 -8.17 6.29 19.18
N GLY A 354 -8.78 5.90 18.06
CA GLY A 354 -10.22 6.14 17.80
C GLY A 354 -10.56 7.61 17.49
N MET A 355 -9.58 8.40 17.07
CA MET A 355 -9.78 9.81 16.72
C MET A 355 -10.62 9.98 15.45
N THR A 356 -11.31 11.11 15.36
CA THR A 356 -12.11 11.52 14.21
C THR A 356 -11.37 12.56 13.36
N VAL A 357 -11.90 12.86 12.18
CA VAL A 357 -11.40 13.96 11.33
C VAL A 357 -11.43 15.32 12.03
N PHE A 358 -12.33 15.52 13.00
CA PHE A 358 -12.41 16.75 13.80
C PHE A 358 -11.28 16.87 14.82
N ASP A 359 -10.75 15.74 15.28
CA ASP A 359 -9.61 15.74 16.21
C ASP A 359 -8.31 16.01 15.46
N LEU A 360 -8.22 15.64 14.17
CA LEU A 360 -7.08 15.98 13.32
C LEU A 360 -6.89 17.50 13.17
N GLU A 361 -7.97 18.29 13.23
CA GLU A 361 -7.91 19.76 13.21
C GLU A 361 -7.19 20.33 14.44
N LYS A 362 -7.20 19.60 15.56
CA LYS A 362 -6.71 20.04 16.88
C LYS A 362 -5.32 19.50 17.22
N LEU A 363 -4.79 18.57 16.42
CA LEU A 363 -3.47 17.98 16.66
C LEU A 363 -2.39 19.07 16.66
N GLU A 364 -1.71 19.22 17.79
CA GLU A 364 -0.52 20.06 17.94
C GLU A 364 0.73 19.21 17.65
N LEU A 365 1.25 19.35 16.43
CA LEU A 365 2.42 18.59 15.98
C LEU A 365 3.65 19.52 15.83
N SER A 366 4.84 18.95 15.96
CA SER A 366 6.09 19.69 15.94
C SER A 366 6.27 20.54 14.67
N TYR A 367 6.56 21.82 14.87
CA TYR A 367 6.80 22.79 13.81
C TYR A 367 8.12 23.55 13.99
N ALA A 368 8.96 23.46 12.97
CA ALA A 368 9.92 24.48 12.58
C ALA A 368 10.10 24.37 11.05
N PRO A 369 10.60 25.43 10.36
CA PRO A 369 10.66 25.47 8.90
C PRO A 369 11.30 24.24 8.21
N PRO A 370 12.38 23.62 8.74
CA PRO A 370 12.97 22.43 8.12
C PRO A 370 12.13 21.15 8.24
N PHE A 371 11.12 21.13 9.13
CA PHE A 371 10.45 19.89 9.53
C PHE A 371 8.97 19.86 9.19
N SER A 372 8.27 20.99 9.20
CA SER A 372 6.81 20.99 9.03
C SER A 372 6.29 22.36 8.55
N ASN A 373 4.96 22.46 8.49
CA ASN A 373 4.21 23.68 8.26
C ASN A 373 3.46 24.07 9.54
N ALA A 374 3.11 25.35 9.71
CA ALA A 374 2.33 25.82 10.85
C ALA A 374 0.97 25.09 10.97
N LYS A 375 0.38 24.73 9.83
CA LYS A 375 -0.70 23.73 9.73
C LYS A 375 -0.11 22.51 9.04
N THR A 376 0.03 21.41 9.75
CA THR A 376 0.67 20.21 9.20
C THR A 376 -0.20 19.58 8.10
N PRO A 377 0.38 18.74 7.22
CA PRO A 377 -0.41 17.99 6.23
C PRO A 377 -1.57 17.19 6.85
N VAL A 378 -1.40 16.68 8.08
CA VAL A 378 -2.45 15.99 8.83
C VAL A 378 -3.58 16.95 9.23
N ASN A 379 -3.26 18.15 9.72
CA ASN A 379 -4.28 19.16 10.03
C ASN A 379 -5.04 19.59 8.77
N ILE A 380 -4.34 19.77 7.64
CA ILE A 380 -4.97 20.13 6.36
C ILE A 380 -5.97 19.05 5.90
N ALA A 381 -5.60 17.77 5.99
CA ALA A 381 -6.54 16.67 5.71
C ALA A 381 -7.75 16.70 6.65
N GLY A 382 -7.53 16.95 7.95
CA GLY A 382 -8.59 17.14 8.95
C GLY A 382 -9.55 18.27 8.61
N TYR A 383 -9.04 19.47 8.29
CA TYR A 383 -9.87 20.62 7.94
C TYR A 383 -10.73 20.35 6.70
N VAL A 384 -10.16 19.74 5.66
CA VAL A 384 -10.91 19.45 4.42
C VAL A 384 -12.04 18.46 4.71
N ALA A 385 -11.76 17.36 5.40
CA ALA A 385 -12.78 16.38 5.76
C ALA A 385 -13.85 16.95 6.70
N ALA A 386 -13.45 17.72 7.72
CA ALA A 386 -14.38 18.36 8.64
C ALA A 386 -15.29 19.38 7.93
N ASN A 387 -14.77 20.16 6.98
CA ASN A 387 -15.58 21.06 6.16
C ASN A 387 -16.62 20.31 5.32
N MET A 388 -16.29 19.11 4.82
CA MET A 388 -17.26 18.27 4.11
C MET A 388 -18.39 17.83 5.05
N LEU A 389 -18.05 17.33 6.24
CA LEU A 389 -19.05 16.85 7.21
C LEU A 389 -19.91 17.97 7.81
N ARG A 390 -19.38 19.19 7.90
CA ARG A 390 -20.15 20.39 8.30
C ARG A 390 -21.04 20.96 7.19
N GLY A 391 -20.93 20.45 5.96
CA GLY A 391 -21.64 21.01 4.80
C GLY A 391 -21.06 22.34 4.30
N ASP A 392 -19.83 22.68 4.68
CA ASP A 392 -19.16 23.91 4.24
C ASP A 392 -18.72 23.85 2.77
N VAL A 393 -18.55 22.65 2.23
CA VAL A 393 -18.25 22.44 0.81
C VAL A 393 -18.75 21.08 0.35
N ALA A 394 -19.44 21.05 -0.77
CA ALA A 394 -19.73 19.79 -1.47
C ALA A 394 -18.54 19.42 -2.36
N MET A 395 -18.22 18.13 -2.43
CA MET A 395 -17.10 17.63 -3.23
C MET A 395 -17.62 16.81 -4.42
N TYR A 396 -16.79 16.75 -5.46
CA TYR A 396 -16.86 15.72 -6.50
C TYR A 396 -15.45 15.18 -6.74
N TYR A 397 -15.35 14.05 -7.41
CA TYR A 397 -14.14 13.24 -7.51
C TYR A 397 -13.70 13.03 -8.96
N TRP A 398 -12.46 12.56 -9.11
CA TRP A 398 -11.82 12.38 -10.42
C TRP A 398 -12.61 11.44 -11.34
N ASP A 399 -13.26 10.43 -10.77
CA ASP A 399 -14.04 9.39 -11.43
C ASP A 399 -15.46 9.86 -11.80
N GLU A 400 -15.87 11.04 -11.36
CA GLU A 400 -17.17 11.64 -11.69
C GLU A 400 -17.09 12.68 -12.81
N VAL A 401 -15.88 13.12 -13.18
CA VAL A 401 -15.66 14.23 -14.12
C VAL A 401 -16.28 13.98 -15.50
N GLU A 402 -16.09 12.78 -16.05
CA GLU A 402 -16.61 12.43 -17.39
C GLU A 402 -18.14 12.28 -17.41
N ALA A 403 -18.77 12.08 -16.24
CA ALA A 403 -20.22 11.95 -16.10
C ALA A 403 -20.94 13.29 -15.88
N ILE A 404 -20.21 14.41 -15.81
CA ILE A 404 -20.81 15.74 -15.65
C ILE A 404 -21.58 16.10 -16.92
N ASP A 405 -22.90 16.30 -16.77
CA ASP A 405 -23.76 16.82 -17.83
C ASP A 405 -23.47 18.29 -18.10
N LYS A 406 -22.93 18.57 -19.30
CA LYS A 406 -22.49 19.90 -19.74
C LYS A 406 -23.66 20.81 -20.12
N ASP A 407 -24.86 20.28 -20.35
CA ASP A 407 -26.03 21.09 -20.66
C ASP A 407 -26.60 21.74 -19.40
N THR A 408 -26.58 21.00 -18.29
CA THR A 408 -27.12 21.43 -16.98
C THR A 408 -26.06 21.98 -16.02
N SER A 409 -24.77 21.85 -16.35
CA SER A 409 -23.67 22.23 -15.47
C SER A 409 -22.63 23.14 -16.15
N VAL A 410 -21.83 23.83 -15.35
CA VAL A 410 -20.64 24.57 -15.80
C VAL A 410 -19.42 24.11 -15.04
N LEU A 411 -18.36 23.78 -15.77
CA LEU A 411 -17.05 23.45 -15.21
C LEU A 411 -16.14 24.69 -15.26
N ILE A 412 -15.60 25.09 -14.11
CA ILE A 412 -14.78 26.31 -13.96
C ILE A 412 -13.38 25.92 -13.47
N ASP A 413 -12.37 26.26 -14.26
CA ASP A 413 -10.97 26.20 -13.87
C ASP A 413 -10.55 27.53 -13.25
N VAL A 414 -10.28 27.54 -11.95
CA VAL A 414 -9.90 28.76 -11.22
C VAL A 414 -8.38 28.95 -11.09
N ARG A 415 -7.57 28.19 -11.83
CA ARG A 415 -6.12 28.39 -11.95
C ARG A 415 -5.79 29.65 -12.75
N THR A 416 -4.54 30.06 -12.69
CA THR A 416 -4.04 31.16 -13.53
C THR A 416 -4.09 30.79 -15.01
N PRO A 417 -4.19 31.78 -15.93
CA PRO A 417 -4.16 31.49 -17.37
C PRO A 417 -2.87 30.79 -17.84
N LEU A 418 -1.76 30.99 -17.12
CA LEU A 418 -0.50 30.33 -17.41
C LEU A 418 -0.57 28.83 -17.10
N GLU A 419 -1.02 28.46 -15.90
CA GLU A 419 -1.23 27.06 -15.51
C GLU A 419 -2.17 26.35 -16.48
N TYR A 420 -3.30 27.01 -16.80
CA TYR A 420 -4.29 26.50 -17.75
C TYR A 420 -3.69 26.17 -19.13
N LYS A 421 -2.81 27.04 -19.64
CA LYS A 421 -2.13 26.85 -20.94
C LYS A 421 -1.02 25.81 -20.88
N MET A 422 -0.21 25.80 -19.82
CA MET A 422 0.99 24.96 -19.74
C MET A 422 0.70 23.50 -19.39
N THR A 423 -0.29 23.27 -18.53
CA THR A 423 -0.58 21.92 -18.00
C THR A 423 -1.78 21.26 -18.65
N GLY A 424 -2.49 21.97 -19.53
CA GLY A 424 -3.79 21.56 -20.04
C GLY A 424 -4.91 21.83 -19.03
N THR A 425 -6.13 21.40 -19.37
CA THR A 425 -7.34 21.58 -18.56
C THR A 425 -8.26 20.37 -18.71
N ILE A 426 -9.38 20.37 -17.98
CA ILE A 426 -10.47 19.41 -18.18
C ILE A 426 -11.33 19.89 -19.37
N GLY A 427 -11.64 18.99 -20.30
CA GLY A 427 -12.32 19.33 -21.54
C GLY A 427 -13.68 20.02 -21.33
N GLY A 428 -13.80 21.27 -21.80
CA GLY A 428 -15.01 22.09 -21.65
C GLY A 428 -15.02 23.05 -20.45
N ALA A 429 -13.92 23.12 -19.69
CA ALA A 429 -13.80 24.07 -18.58
C ALA A 429 -13.65 25.53 -19.06
N VAL A 430 -14.31 26.46 -18.37
CA VAL A 430 -14.11 27.90 -18.54
C VAL A 430 -13.07 28.38 -17.52
N ASN A 431 -12.05 29.14 -17.97
CA ASN A 431 -11.03 29.66 -17.06
C ASN A 431 -11.43 31.01 -16.44
N ILE A 432 -11.69 31.00 -15.14
CA ILE A 432 -11.98 32.21 -14.34
C ILE A 432 -11.07 32.17 -13.11
N PRO A 433 -9.87 32.78 -13.14
CA PRO A 433 -8.94 32.69 -12.03
C PRO A 433 -9.55 33.20 -10.72
N VAL A 434 -9.27 32.51 -9.61
CA VAL A 434 -9.91 32.77 -8.30
C VAL A 434 -9.80 34.23 -7.84
N ASP A 435 -8.69 34.90 -8.15
CA ASP A 435 -8.43 36.29 -7.75
C ASP A 435 -9.37 37.29 -8.44
N TYR A 436 -9.87 36.95 -9.63
CA TYR A 436 -10.80 37.78 -10.42
C TYR A 436 -12.24 37.28 -10.35
N LEU A 437 -12.49 36.12 -9.73
CA LEU A 437 -13.81 35.48 -9.67
C LEU A 437 -14.91 36.41 -9.16
N ARG A 438 -14.63 37.20 -8.11
CA ARG A 438 -15.63 38.11 -7.52
C ARG A 438 -16.09 39.22 -8.48
N GLN A 439 -15.21 39.64 -9.39
CA GLN A 439 -15.49 40.69 -10.37
C GLN A 439 -16.21 40.14 -11.61
N ARG A 440 -16.18 38.81 -11.79
CA ARG A 440 -16.70 38.10 -12.97
C ARG A 440 -17.87 37.18 -12.63
N LEU A 441 -18.57 37.44 -11.52
CA LEU A 441 -19.71 36.60 -11.09
C LEU A 441 -20.86 36.61 -12.11
N ASP A 442 -21.03 37.72 -12.82
CA ASP A 442 -22.08 37.88 -13.85
C ASP A 442 -21.87 36.95 -15.06
N GLU A 443 -20.67 36.40 -15.23
CA GLU A 443 -20.36 35.41 -16.27
C GLU A 443 -20.78 33.98 -15.88
N ILE A 444 -21.14 33.75 -14.61
CA ILE A 444 -21.46 32.43 -14.07
C ILE A 444 -22.98 32.29 -13.96
N PRO A 445 -23.60 31.36 -14.72
CA PRO A 445 -25.04 31.16 -14.70
C PRO A 445 -25.50 30.64 -13.33
N LYS A 446 -26.60 31.20 -12.81
CA LYS A 446 -27.16 30.83 -11.50
C LYS A 446 -28.11 29.64 -11.56
N ASP A 447 -28.61 29.32 -12.74
CA ASP A 447 -29.56 28.24 -13.04
C ASP A 447 -28.87 26.89 -13.28
N LYS A 448 -27.54 26.86 -13.33
CA LYS A 448 -26.74 25.65 -13.55
C LYS A 448 -25.99 25.21 -12.29
N ASP A 449 -25.68 23.92 -12.22
CA ASP A 449 -24.77 23.37 -11.23
C ASP A 449 -23.32 23.73 -11.57
N ILE A 450 -22.55 24.21 -10.59
CA ILE A 450 -21.19 24.68 -10.81
C ILE A 450 -20.18 23.66 -10.28
N TYR A 451 -19.28 23.21 -11.13
CA TYR A 451 -18.17 22.33 -10.77
C TYR A 451 -16.88 23.13 -10.86
N VAL A 452 -16.13 23.21 -9.76
CA VAL A 452 -14.94 24.04 -9.68
C VAL A 452 -13.73 23.18 -9.38
N PHE A 453 -12.65 23.44 -10.11
CA PHE A 453 -11.37 22.83 -9.79
C PHE A 453 -10.23 23.84 -9.91
N CYS A 454 -9.13 23.49 -9.27
CA CYS A 454 -7.85 24.14 -9.44
C CYS A 454 -6.77 23.06 -9.41
N GLU A 455 -5.50 23.43 -9.25
CA GLU A 455 -4.41 22.45 -9.30
C GLU A 455 -4.52 21.37 -8.22
N ILE A 456 -4.86 21.74 -6.99
CA ILE A 456 -4.84 20.83 -5.82
C ILE A 456 -6.10 20.91 -4.93
N GLY A 457 -7.15 21.58 -5.38
CA GLY A 457 -8.41 21.77 -4.64
C GLY A 457 -8.47 22.98 -3.69
N LEU A 458 -7.33 23.57 -3.28
CA LEU A 458 -7.31 24.70 -2.32
C LEU A 458 -7.96 25.99 -2.85
N ARG A 459 -7.53 26.48 -4.03
CA ARG A 459 -8.09 27.70 -4.63
C ARG A 459 -9.55 27.49 -5.06
N ALA A 460 -9.88 26.27 -5.48
CA ALA A 460 -11.23 25.87 -5.80
C ALA A 460 -12.15 25.85 -4.57
N TYR A 461 -11.67 25.41 -3.40
CA TYR A 461 -12.41 25.57 -2.14
C TYR A 461 -12.74 27.04 -1.86
N VAL A 462 -11.78 27.96 -2.03
CA VAL A 462 -12.01 29.41 -1.86
C VAL A 462 -13.09 29.91 -2.84
N ALA A 463 -12.99 29.52 -4.11
CA ALA A 463 -13.99 29.83 -5.13
C ALA A 463 -15.38 29.28 -4.76
N CYS A 464 -15.47 28.02 -4.31
CA CYS A 464 -16.73 27.44 -3.85
C CYS A 464 -17.34 28.24 -2.70
N ARG A 465 -16.55 28.63 -1.69
CA ARG A 465 -17.08 29.45 -0.57
C ARG A 465 -17.59 30.82 -1.04
N ILE A 466 -16.92 31.46 -1.98
CA ILE A 466 -17.40 32.70 -2.61
C ILE A 466 -18.74 32.47 -3.31
N LEU A 467 -18.83 31.42 -4.13
CA LEU A 467 -20.02 31.10 -4.92
C LEU A 467 -21.21 30.66 -4.04
N MET A 468 -20.99 29.83 -3.03
CA MET A 468 -22.03 29.42 -2.07
C MET A 468 -22.66 30.62 -1.36
N GLN A 469 -21.83 31.57 -0.91
CA GLN A 469 -22.30 32.82 -0.27
C GLN A 469 -23.10 33.73 -1.22
N LYS A 470 -23.05 33.47 -2.52
CA LYS A 470 -23.82 34.18 -3.57
C LYS A 470 -24.99 33.37 -4.11
N GLY A 471 -25.29 32.22 -3.49
CA GLY A 471 -26.46 31.39 -3.79
C GLY A 471 -26.25 30.37 -4.91
N TYR A 472 -25.01 30.11 -5.33
CA TYR A 472 -24.72 29.08 -6.34
C TYR A 472 -24.69 27.68 -5.72
N LYS A 473 -25.20 26.69 -6.48
CA LYS A 473 -24.95 25.27 -6.21
C LYS A 473 -23.58 24.90 -6.76
N VAL A 474 -22.64 24.57 -5.89
CA VAL A 474 -21.25 24.41 -6.31
C VAL A 474 -20.55 23.23 -5.62
N LYS A 475 -19.73 22.50 -6.38
CA LYS A 475 -18.89 21.39 -5.91
C LYS A 475 -17.41 21.63 -6.21
N ASN A 476 -16.53 21.21 -5.31
CA ASN A 476 -15.07 21.29 -5.45
C ASN A 476 -14.46 19.94 -5.85
N LEU A 477 -13.52 19.94 -6.80
CA LEU A 477 -12.80 18.72 -7.18
C LEU A 477 -11.78 18.33 -6.11
N SER A 478 -12.03 17.20 -5.45
CA SER A 478 -11.10 16.63 -4.46
C SER A 478 -9.75 16.31 -5.10
N GLY A 479 -8.66 16.77 -4.48
CA GLY A 479 -7.30 16.63 -5.04
C GLY A 479 -7.01 17.49 -6.28
N GLY A 480 -7.99 18.18 -6.86
CA GLY A 480 -7.83 19.06 -8.02
C GLY A 480 -7.32 18.37 -9.30
N TYR A 481 -6.84 19.18 -10.24
CA TYR A 481 -6.30 18.73 -11.54
C TYR A 481 -5.12 17.79 -11.39
N LYS A 482 -4.30 17.95 -10.35
CA LYS A 482 -3.16 17.05 -10.09
C LYS A 482 -3.60 15.60 -9.90
N THR A 483 -4.65 15.38 -9.11
CA THR A 483 -5.21 14.03 -8.88
C THR A 483 -5.94 13.52 -10.12
N TYR A 484 -6.84 14.33 -10.69
CA TYR A 484 -7.58 13.96 -11.90
C TYR A 484 -6.65 13.64 -13.07
N GLY A 485 -5.69 14.51 -13.37
CA GLY A 485 -4.80 14.35 -14.52
C GLY A 485 -3.91 13.11 -14.42
N ALA A 486 -3.46 12.75 -13.21
CA ALA A 486 -2.73 11.50 -12.99
C ALA A 486 -3.63 10.28 -13.26
N ALA A 487 -4.82 10.25 -12.64
CA ALA A 487 -5.77 9.16 -12.80
C ALA A 487 -6.26 9.02 -14.25
N TYR A 488 -6.62 10.13 -14.91
CA TYR A 488 -7.07 10.17 -16.30
C TYR A 488 -6.02 9.64 -17.27
N LYS A 489 -4.76 10.09 -17.13
CA LYS A 489 -3.67 9.61 -17.99
C LYS A 489 -3.43 8.11 -17.81
N MET A 490 -3.38 7.65 -16.56
CA MET A 490 -3.23 6.23 -16.26
C MET A 490 -4.41 5.41 -16.81
N LEU A 491 -5.65 5.86 -16.63
CA LEU A 491 -6.84 5.17 -17.13
C LEU A 491 -6.80 4.99 -18.66
N ASN A 492 -6.33 6.00 -19.39
CA ASN A 492 -6.28 6.03 -20.84
C ASN A 492 -4.93 5.57 -21.43
N ASN A 493 -4.02 5.03 -20.60
CA ASN A 493 -2.66 4.63 -20.99
C ASN A 493 -1.87 5.74 -21.73
N ILE A 494 -2.08 6.99 -21.32
CA ILE A 494 -1.37 8.16 -21.85
C ILE A 494 -0.06 8.32 -21.07
N VAL A 495 1.06 8.38 -21.78
CA VAL A 495 2.40 8.59 -21.23
C VAL A 495 2.62 10.05 -20.84
#